data_AF-A0A528ITH3-F1
#
_entry.id   AF-A0A528ITH3-F1
#
_cell.length_a   1.000
_cell.length_b   1.000
_cell.length_c   1.000
_cell.angle_alpha   90.00
_cell.angle_beta   90.00
_cell.angle_gamma   90.00
#
_symmetry.space_group_name_H-M   'P 1'
#
loop_
_entity.id
_entity.type
_entity.pdbx_description
1 polymer ?
#
loop_
_entity_poly.entity_id
_entity_poly.type
_entity_poly.pdbx_seq_one_letter_code
_entity_poly.pdbx_strand_id
1 'polypeptide(L)'
;MELTLAAAFASSALLFSNLASILLASSRLKARCAIPAPSGGLSPVSIVVPSRGVEPFTQETLDRAFSLDWPRYELIFCVAHAEDPVVKLINAAIARFPNVPARLLVGDDRISANPKLNNCIKGWQAARHDWVILADSNVLMPKDYVQHLMAAWGPDTGLVCSTPIGSRPNGFWAEVECAFLNTLQARWQYAGEALGLGFAQGKSMLWNKPMLDANGGIQALAAEIAEDAAATKLVNSLGLRVNLVAAPFEQPLGQRTLAEIWSRQARWARLRRVTFPLFFAPEILTGVVVPLLLALIAAASAGVSLPTTALCVLAIAYVPECMLAWSKGWHLSPRSVTAMIVRDAMLPAIWARGWLGGAVEWRGNAMTIRNSGMTELEEIA
;
A
#
# COMPACT_ATOMS: atom_id res chain seq x y z
N MET A 1 -12.58 0.10 -42.05
CA MET A 1 -11.41 0.99 -41.97
C MET A 1 -11.47 1.89 -40.74
N GLU A 2 -12.56 2.62 -40.50
CA GLU A 2 -12.69 3.49 -39.31
C GLU A 2 -12.61 2.73 -37.97
N LEU A 3 -13.36 1.63 -37.81
CA LEU A 3 -13.32 0.81 -36.58
C LEU A 3 -11.92 0.24 -36.31
N THR A 4 -11.23 -0.21 -37.35
CA THR A 4 -9.85 -0.72 -37.29
C THR A 4 -8.89 0.32 -36.74
N LEU A 5 -8.95 1.54 -37.30
CA LEU A 5 -8.09 2.65 -36.89
C LEU A 5 -8.42 3.10 -35.45
N ALA A 6 -9.70 3.17 -35.10
CA ALA A 6 -10.13 3.54 -33.75
C ALA A 6 -9.65 2.53 -32.69
N ALA A 7 -9.83 1.22 -32.93
CA ALA A 7 -9.38 0.18 -32.02
C ALA A 7 -7.85 0.14 -31.88
N ALA A 8 -7.12 0.28 -32.99
CA ALA A 8 -5.66 0.35 -32.97
C ALA A 8 -5.15 1.59 -32.20
N PHE A 9 -5.77 2.75 -32.43
CA PHE A 9 -5.43 3.99 -31.72
C PHE A 9 -5.69 3.87 -30.22
N ALA A 10 -6.86 3.38 -29.83
CA ALA A 10 -7.21 3.20 -28.41
C ALA A 10 -6.29 2.19 -27.70
N SER A 11 -5.95 1.07 -28.34
CA SER A 11 -4.95 0.13 -27.82
C SER A 11 -3.60 0.82 -27.61
N SER A 12 -3.11 1.53 -28.63
CA SER A 12 -1.83 2.24 -28.57
C SER A 12 -1.81 3.32 -27.48
N ALA A 13 -2.91 4.05 -27.30
CA ALA A 13 -3.04 5.06 -26.26
C ALA A 13 -2.97 4.45 -24.85
N LEU A 14 -3.62 3.31 -24.62
CA LEU A 14 -3.56 2.59 -23.34
C LEU A 14 -2.17 2.03 -23.06
N LEU A 15 -1.50 1.44 -24.06
CA LEU A 15 -0.12 0.98 -23.92
C LEU A 15 0.86 2.14 -23.68
N PHE A 16 0.66 3.28 -24.35
CA PHE A 16 1.42 4.49 -24.08
C PHE A 16 1.18 5.01 -22.67
N SER A 17 -0.08 5.03 -22.20
CA SER A 17 -0.39 5.41 -20.81
C SER A 17 0.28 4.48 -19.79
N ASN A 18 0.35 3.18 -20.08
CA ASN A 18 1.07 2.21 -19.26
C ASN A 18 2.57 2.53 -19.20
N LEU A 19 3.19 2.83 -20.35
CA LEU A 19 4.60 3.22 -20.39
C LEU A 19 4.84 4.56 -19.67
N ALA A 20 3.98 5.55 -19.89
CA ALA A 20 4.07 6.86 -19.26
C ALA A 20 3.98 6.76 -17.72
N SER A 21 3.08 5.93 -17.18
CA SER A 21 2.99 5.72 -15.73
C SER A 21 4.24 5.05 -15.16
N ILE A 22 4.85 4.12 -15.90
CA ILE A 22 6.14 3.51 -15.51
C ILE A 22 7.26 4.56 -15.49
N LEU A 23 7.34 5.43 -16.49
CA LEU A 23 8.35 6.49 -16.56
C LEU A 23 8.16 7.53 -15.43
N LEU A 24 6.92 7.95 -15.19
CA LEU A 24 6.57 8.85 -14.08
C LEU A 24 6.93 8.23 -12.73
N ALA A 25 6.54 6.98 -12.48
CA ALA A 25 6.91 6.26 -11.27
C ALA A 25 8.43 6.14 -11.11
N SER A 26 9.13 5.80 -12.21
CA SER A 26 10.59 5.66 -12.24
C SER A 26 11.33 6.95 -11.88
N SER A 27 10.74 8.11 -12.18
CA SER A 27 11.32 9.43 -11.87
C SER A 27 11.31 9.76 -10.38
N ARG A 28 10.37 9.18 -9.61
CA ARG A 28 10.25 9.35 -8.16
C ARG A 28 10.97 8.26 -7.39
N LEU A 29 10.94 7.04 -7.93
CA LEU A 29 11.57 5.88 -7.34
C LEU A 29 13.08 5.90 -7.48
N LYS A 30 13.79 5.63 -6.39
CA LYS A 30 15.22 5.34 -6.36
C LYS A 30 15.43 3.85 -6.10
N ALA A 31 16.51 3.29 -6.65
CA ALA A 31 16.95 1.97 -6.23
C ALA A 31 17.29 2.00 -4.74
N ARG A 32 17.12 0.86 -4.05
CA ARG A 32 17.45 0.77 -2.63
C ARG A 32 18.93 1.09 -2.42
N CYS A 33 19.20 2.11 -1.62
CA CYS A 33 20.54 2.47 -1.17
C CYS A 33 20.43 2.93 0.28
N ALA A 34 21.45 2.64 1.08
CA ALA A 34 21.52 3.11 2.46
C ALA A 34 21.60 4.64 2.48
N ILE A 35 20.69 5.29 3.23
CA ILE A 35 20.73 6.74 3.41
C ILE A 35 21.32 7.05 4.79
N PRO A 36 22.35 7.91 4.88
CA PRO A 36 22.89 8.33 6.17
C PRO A 36 21.84 9.13 6.95
N ALA A 37 21.95 9.11 8.29
CA ALA A 37 21.13 10.00 9.10
C ALA A 37 21.43 11.47 8.73
N PRO A 38 20.40 12.35 8.67
CA PRO A 38 20.61 13.77 8.43
C PRO A 38 21.65 14.39 9.37
N SER A 39 22.51 15.26 8.86
CA SER A 39 23.64 15.85 9.61
C SER A 39 23.24 16.88 10.69
N GLY A 40 21.95 17.06 10.97
CA GLY A 40 21.41 18.02 11.93
C GLY A 40 20.66 17.34 13.09
N GLY A 41 20.30 18.11 14.12
CA GLY A 41 19.63 17.60 15.34
C GLY A 41 18.47 16.64 15.05
N LEU A 42 18.73 15.34 15.21
CA LEU A 42 17.77 14.29 14.87
C LEU A 42 16.63 14.33 15.88
N SER A 43 15.46 14.77 15.43
CA SER A 43 14.26 14.81 16.25
C SER A 43 13.89 13.38 16.65
N PRO A 44 13.55 13.14 17.93
CA PRO A 44 13.16 11.81 18.35
C PRO A 44 11.82 11.42 17.70
N VAL A 45 11.58 10.13 17.52
CA VAL A 45 10.41 9.61 16.80
C VAL A 45 9.71 8.53 17.61
N SER A 46 8.38 8.60 17.73
CA SER A 46 7.57 7.52 18.29
C SER A 46 7.04 6.65 17.16
N ILE A 47 7.26 5.34 17.22
CA ILE A 47 6.75 4.40 16.22
C ILE A 47 5.64 3.58 16.85
N VAL A 48 4.42 3.78 16.38
CA VAL A 48 3.22 3.07 16.83
C VAL A 48 2.99 1.89 15.91
N VAL A 49 3.00 0.68 16.50
CA VAL A 49 2.87 -0.59 15.77
C VAL A 49 1.61 -1.31 16.22
N PRO A 50 0.45 -1.14 15.53
CA PRO A 50 -0.73 -1.97 15.75
C PRO A 50 -0.48 -3.42 15.32
N SER A 51 -0.54 -4.33 16.28
CA SER A 51 -0.28 -5.76 16.09
C SER A 51 -1.54 -6.59 16.31
N ARG A 52 -1.68 -7.70 15.55
CA ARG A 52 -2.73 -8.70 15.75
C ARG A 52 -2.29 -10.04 15.16
N GLY A 53 -2.32 -11.10 15.95
CA GLY A 53 -1.93 -12.43 15.55
C GLY A 53 -0.44 -12.55 15.21
N VAL A 54 0.00 -13.78 14.92
CA VAL A 54 1.36 -14.06 14.47
C VAL A 54 1.34 -14.30 12.96
N GLU A 55 2.11 -13.51 12.23
CA GLU A 55 2.33 -13.61 10.79
C GLU A 55 3.66 -14.35 10.51
N PRO A 56 3.87 -14.89 9.29
CA PRO A 56 5.06 -15.69 8.98
C PRO A 56 6.40 -15.01 9.28
N PHE A 57 6.45 -13.67 9.22
CA PHE A 57 7.64 -12.86 9.44
C PHE A 57 7.57 -11.98 10.70
N THR A 58 6.67 -12.29 11.65
CA THR A 58 6.53 -11.49 12.88
C THR A 58 7.83 -11.37 13.68
N GLN A 59 8.59 -12.46 13.81
CA GLN A 59 9.86 -12.41 14.55
C GLN A 59 10.86 -11.47 13.87
N GLU A 60 11.02 -11.59 12.55
CA GLU A 60 11.97 -10.75 11.81
C GLU A 60 11.55 -9.28 11.80
N THR A 61 10.27 -8.99 11.59
CA THR A 61 9.75 -7.60 11.60
C THR A 61 9.91 -6.95 12.97
N LEU A 62 9.71 -7.70 14.07
CA LEU A 62 10.04 -7.25 15.42
C LEU A 62 11.55 -6.95 15.55
N ASP A 63 12.42 -7.90 15.20
CA ASP A 63 13.87 -7.73 15.31
C ASP A 63 14.36 -6.49 14.55
N ARG A 64 13.77 -6.23 13.38
CA ARG A 64 14.07 -5.07 12.55
C ARG A 64 13.59 -3.76 13.16
N ALA A 65 12.40 -3.74 13.75
CA ALA A 65 11.89 -2.56 14.45
C ALA A 65 12.79 -2.15 15.64
N PHE A 66 13.45 -3.10 16.30
CA PHE A 66 14.41 -2.84 17.39
C PHE A 66 15.84 -2.53 16.93
N SER A 67 16.11 -2.59 15.63
CA SER A 67 17.47 -2.49 15.07
C SER A 67 17.60 -1.34 14.06
N LEU A 68 16.90 -0.24 14.30
CA LEU A 68 16.95 0.96 13.44
C LEU A 68 18.19 1.80 13.74
N ASP A 69 18.82 2.32 12.70
CA ASP A 69 19.96 3.23 12.76
C ASP A 69 19.48 4.69 12.97
N TRP A 70 18.48 4.89 13.83
CA TRP A 70 18.01 6.20 14.26
C TRP A 70 18.35 6.39 15.74
N PRO A 71 19.01 7.48 16.16
CA PRO A 71 19.61 7.55 17.49
C PRO A 71 18.59 7.67 18.63
N ARG A 72 17.40 8.21 18.36
CA ARG A 72 16.36 8.41 19.38
C ARG A 72 14.98 8.05 18.85
N TYR A 73 14.52 6.85 19.15
CA TYR A 73 13.16 6.43 18.85
C TYR A 73 12.59 5.59 20.00
N GLU A 74 11.26 5.56 20.10
CA GLU A 74 10.54 4.61 20.95
C GLU A 74 9.61 3.74 20.11
N LEU A 75 9.35 2.52 20.60
CA LEU A 75 8.40 1.57 20.00
C LEU A 75 7.18 1.45 20.92
N ILE A 76 5.99 1.67 20.35
CA ILE A 76 4.72 1.54 21.06
C ILE A 76 3.89 0.48 20.34
N PHE A 77 3.95 -0.74 20.85
CA PHE A 77 3.15 -1.84 20.33
C PHE A 77 1.74 -1.75 20.89
N CYS A 78 0.74 -1.96 20.04
CA CYS A 78 -0.66 -1.88 20.41
C CYS A 78 -1.37 -3.19 20.05
N VAL A 79 -2.08 -3.79 21.01
CA VAL A 79 -2.95 -4.95 20.78
C VAL A 79 -4.34 -4.68 21.34
N ALA A 80 -5.36 -5.32 20.77
CA ALA A 80 -6.74 -5.23 21.27
C ALA A 80 -6.93 -6.04 22.56
N HIS A 81 -6.35 -7.25 22.61
CA HIS A 81 -6.54 -8.21 23.69
C HIS A 81 -5.19 -8.71 24.23
N ALA A 82 -5.11 -8.96 25.54
CA ALA A 82 -3.88 -9.43 26.19
C ALA A 82 -3.51 -10.86 25.78
N GLU A 83 -4.52 -11.62 25.35
CA GLU A 83 -4.44 -13.02 24.95
C GLU A 83 -3.99 -13.20 23.49
N ASP A 84 -3.84 -12.11 22.72
CA ASP A 84 -3.36 -12.20 21.35
C ASP A 84 -1.98 -12.88 21.32
N PRO A 85 -1.78 -13.92 20.50
CA PRO A 85 -0.54 -14.70 20.51
C PRO A 85 0.72 -13.87 20.22
N VAL A 86 0.58 -12.71 19.56
CA VAL A 86 1.70 -11.80 19.28
C VAL A 86 2.29 -11.16 20.55
N VAL A 87 1.51 -11.07 21.64
CA VAL A 87 1.91 -10.45 22.91
C VAL A 87 3.17 -11.10 23.48
N LYS A 88 3.25 -12.45 23.41
CA LYS A 88 4.42 -13.20 23.89
C LYS A 88 5.69 -12.81 23.11
N LEU A 89 5.59 -12.69 21.80
CA LEU A 89 6.71 -12.32 20.93
C LEU A 89 7.15 -10.87 21.15
N ILE A 90 6.19 -9.95 21.32
CA ILE A 90 6.48 -8.55 21.62
C ILE A 90 7.21 -8.42 22.96
N ASN A 91 6.70 -9.04 24.02
CA ASN A 91 7.32 -8.99 25.34
C ASN A 91 8.73 -9.60 25.33
N ALA A 92 8.93 -10.71 24.62
CA ALA A 92 10.25 -11.31 24.44
C ALA A 92 11.21 -10.37 23.68
N ALA A 93 10.72 -9.67 22.65
CA ALA A 93 11.52 -8.70 21.92
C ALA A 93 11.89 -7.48 22.79
N ILE A 94 10.95 -6.93 23.56
CA ILE A 94 11.21 -5.84 24.52
C ILE A 94 12.31 -6.24 25.52
N ALA A 95 12.22 -7.44 26.10
CA ALA A 95 13.20 -7.92 27.06
C ALA A 95 14.59 -8.12 26.45
N ARG A 96 14.67 -8.51 25.16
CA ARG A 96 15.93 -8.75 24.46
C ARG A 96 16.64 -7.45 24.04
N PHE A 97 15.92 -6.34 23.87
CA PHE A 97 16.46 -5.07 23.42
C PHE A 97 16.21 -3.93 24.42
N PRO A 98 16.78 -4.00 25.64
CA PRO A 98 16.48 -3.06 26.73
C PRO A 98 16.92 -1.62 26.46
N ASN A 99 17.82 -1.40 25.50
CA ASN A 99 18.34 -0.07 25.14
C ASN A 99 17.39 0.72 24.23
N VAL A 100 16.36 0.07 23.66
CA VAL A 100 15.34 0.75 22.85
C VAL A 100 14.10 0.95 23.72
N PRO A 101 13.69 2.19 24.02
CA PRO A 101 12.47 2.44 24.78
C PRO A 101 11.28 1.81 24.08
N ALA A 102 10.67 0.80 24.72
CA ALA A 102 9.56 0.08 24.13
C ALA A 102 8.50 -0.27 25.17
N ARG A 103 7.23 -0.25 24.77
CA ARG A 103 6.11 -0.70 25.60
C ARG A 103 5.02 -1.36 24.78
N LEU A 104 4.26 -2.22 25.45
CA LEU A 104 3.05 -2.82 24.92
C LEU A 104 1.83 -2.19 25.60
N LEU A 105 0.88 -1.71 24.80
CA LEU A 105 -0.41 -1.21 25.26
C LEU A 105 -1.52 -2.17 24.83
N VAL A 106 -2.39 -2.53 25.77
CA VAL A 106 -3.52 -3.43 25.55
C VAL A 106 -4.82 -2.66 25.71
N GLY A 107 -5.76 -2.84 24.78
CA GLY A 107 -7.10 -2.26 24.84
C GLY A 107 -7.73 -2.07 23.46
N ASP A 108 -9.06 -2.06 23.37
CA ASP A 108 -9.80 -1.84 22.12
C ASP A 108 -10.59 -0.53 22.19
N ASP A 109 -9.95 0.57 21.81
CA ASP A 109 -10.57 1.89 21.81
C ASP A 109 -11.37 2.09 20.51
N ARG A 110 -12.65 1.73 20.53
CA ARG A 110 -13.52 1.73 19.35
C ARG A 110 -13.96 3.14 18.94
N ILE A 111 -13.13 3.82 18.15
CA ILE A 111 -13.45 5.15 17.58
C ILE A 111 -14.05 5.09 16.17
N SER A 112 -13.89 3.96 15.47
CA SER A 112 -14.44 3.76 14.13
C SER A 112 -14.66 2.28 13.82
N ALA A 113 -15.21 2.00 12.63
CA ALA A 113 -15.34 0.63 12.13
C ALA A 113 -13.98 0.01 11.75
N ASN A 114 -12.88 0.78 11.74
CA ASN A 114 -11.55 0.31 11.38
C ASN A 114 -10.80 -0.22 12.62
N PRO A 115 -10.64 -1.55 12.75
CA PRO A 115 -9.99 -2.14 13.92
C PRO A 115 -8.51 -1.76 14.04
N LYS A 116 -7.85 -1.40 12.93
CA LYS A 116 -6.46 -0.92 12.97
C LYS A 116 -6.41 0.47 13.60
N LEU A 117 -7.27 1.39 13.17
CA LEU A 117 -7.30 2.75 13.72
C LEU A 117 -7.66 2.75 15.21
N ASN A 118 -8.63 1.93 15.61
CA ASN A 118 -8.99 1.69 17.02
C ASN A 118 -7.81 1.18 17.86
N ASN A 119 -6.90 0.43 17.24
CA ASN A 119 -5.70 -0.03 17.92
C ASN A 119 -4.61 1.06 18.00
N CYS A 120 -4.51 1.92 16.96
CA CYS A 120 -3.51 2.99 16.87
C CYS A 120 -3.73 4.14 17.85
N ILE A 121 -4.98 4.47 18.20
CA ILE A 121 -5.28 5.68 19.00
C ILE A 121 -4.57 5.71 20.36
N LYS A 122 -4.57 4.61 21.13
CA LYS A 122 -3.81 4.55 22.40
C LYS A 122 -2.31 4.74 22.18
N GLY A 123 -1.77 4.21 21.09
CA GLY A 123 -0.37 4.40 20.72
C GLY A 123 -0.06 5.86 20.39
N TRP A 124 -0.96 6.52 19.66
CA TRP A 124 -0.87 7.94 19.33
C TRP A 124 -0.92 8.83 20.57
N GLN A 125 -1.85 8.56 21.48
CA GLN A 125 -1.98 9.30 22.75
C GLN A 125 -0.76 9.11 23.65
N ALA A 126 -0.19 7.90 23.66
CA ALA A 126 0.99 7.61 24.45
C ALA A 126 2.29 8.17 23.84
N ALA A 127 2.33 8.46 22.54
CA ALA A 127 3.53 8.92 21.84
C ALA A 127 4.12 10.17 22.50
N ARG A 128 5.43 10.13 22.82
CA ARG A 128 6.15 11.18 23.55
C ARG A 128 6.81 12.21 22.63
N HIS A 129 6.78 11.98 21.33
CA HIS A 129 7.50 12.78 20.36
C HIS A 129 6.56 13.41 19.33
N ASP A 130 6.98 14.57 18.81
CA ASP A 130 6.21 15.31 17.80
C ASP A 130 6.18 14.62 16.45
N TRP A 131 7.14 13.73 16.19
CA TRP A 131 7.15 12.89 15.00
C TRP A 131 6.66 11.49 15.36
N VAL A 132 5.57 11.09 14.72
CA VAL A 132 4.94 9.79 14.97
C VAL A 132 4.84 9.01 13.67
N ILE A 133 5.33 7.77 13.68
CA ILE A 133 5.15 6.85 12.57
C ILE A 133 4.08 5.82 12.94
N LEU A 134 2.99 5.77 12.19
CA LEU A 134 2.04 4.65 12.25
C LEU A 134 2.54 3.56 11.29
N ALA A 135 2.96 2.41 11.83
CA ALA A 135 3.58 1.34 11.07
C ALA A 135 2.86 -0.02 11.26
N ASP A 136 2.46 -0.66 10.17
CA ASP A 136 1.92 -2.02 10.22
C ASP A 136 2.97 -3.02 10.73
N SER A 137 2.51 -4.02 11.49
CA SER A 137 3.35 -5.09 12.06
C SER A 137 4.11 -5.92 11.01
N ASN A 138 3.66 -5.93 9.76
CA ASN A 138 4.29 -6.69 8.66
C ASN A 138 5.17 -5.84 7.74
N VAL A 139 5.52 -4.62 8.13
CA VAL A 139 6.55 -3.85 7.42
C VAL A 139 7.92 -4.34 7.86
N LEU A 140 8.74 -4.76 6.90
CA LEU A 140 10.13 -5.11 7.17
C LEU A 140 10.97 -3.82 7.20
N MET A 141 11.06 -3.21 8.38
CA MET A 141 11.75 -1.94 8.56
C MET A 141 13.24 -2.08 8.21
N PRO A 142 13.75 -1.36 7.21
CA PRO A 142 15.18 -1.30 6.95
C PRO A 142 15.89 -0.51 8.06
N LYS A 143 17.21 -0.64 8.18
CA LYS A 143 17.93 0.06 9.27
C LYS A 143 17.76 1.58 9.18
N ASP A 144 17.74 2.10 7.98
CA ASP A 144 17.54 3.52 7.64
C ASP A 144 16.05 3.90 7.45
N TYR A 145 15.13 3.16 8.08
CA TYR A 145 13.67 3.35 7.97
C TYR A 145 13.23 4.80 8.23
N VAL A 146 13.68 5.37 9.35
CA VAL A 146 13.29 6.73 9.76
C VAL A 146 13.94 7.77 8.83
N GLN A 147 15.17 7.53 8.38
CA GLN A 147 15.90 8.40 7.46
C GLN A 147 15.13 8.58 6.15
N HIS A 148 14.63 7.49 5.58
CA HIS A 148 13.83 7.54 4.35
C HIS A 148 12.55 8.35 4.52
N LEU A 149 11.85 8.20 5.64
CA LEU A 149 10.63 8.94 5.93
C LEU A 149 10.90 10.43 6.15
N MET A 150 11.93 10.76 6.93
CA MET A 150 12.32 12.14 7.20
C MET A 150 12.88 12.84 5.96
N ALA A 151 13.63 12.14 5.10
CA ALA A 151 14.18 12.70 3.87
C ALA A 151 13.11 13.05 2.82
N ALA A 152 11.94 12.41 2.88
CA ALA A 152 10.80 12.72 2.03
C ALA A 152 9.90 13.82 2.61
N TRP A 153 10.17 14.28 3.83
CA TRP A 153 9.45 15.39 4.44
C TRP A 153 9.97 16.73 3.93
N GLY A 154 9.09 17.55 3.36
CA GLY A 154 9.36 18.88 2.84
C GLY A 154 8.45 19.97 3.42
N PRO A 155 8.63 21.24 3.01
CA PRO A 155 7.88 22.38 3.56
C PRO A 155 6.36 22.33 3.33
N ASP A 156 5.93 21.66 2.26
CA ASP A 156 4.53 21.50 1.85
C ASP A 156 3.96 20.13 2.23
N THR A 157 4.66 19.36 3.06
CA THR A 157 4.28 18.00 3.43
C THR A 157 3.35 17.99 4.63
N GLY A 158 2.21 17.31 4.50
CA GLY A 158 1.33 16.98 5.62
C GLY A 158 1.50 15.55 6.12
N LEU A 159 2.00 14.66 5.26
CA LEU A 159 2.20 13.25 5.55
C LEU A 159 3.26 12.67 4.62
N VAL A 160 4.13 11.81 5.16
CA VAL A 160 4.98 10.95 4.34
C VAL A 160 4.54 9.51 4.50
N CYS A 161 4.39 8.77 3.41
CA CYS A 161 4.13 7.35 3.47
C CYS A 161 5.11 6.51 2.65
N SER A 162 5.08 5.20 2.90
CA SER A 162 5.77 4.22 2.10
C SER A 162 4.78 3.20 1.58
N THR A 163 4.75 3.06 0.26
CA THR A 163 4.01 2.00 -0.40
C THR A 163 4.58 0.64 -0.02
N PRO A 164 3.76 -0.39 0.27
CA PRO A 164 4.27 -1.74 0.45
C PRO A 164 4.79 -2.32 -0.86
N ILE A 165 6.01 -2.87 -0.82
CA ILE A 165 6.54 -3.73 -1.88
C ILE A 165 6.49 -5.17 -1.39
N GLY A 166 5.66 -5.99 -2.04
CA GLY A 166 5.61 -7.43 -1.79
C GLY A 166 6.96 -8.09 -2.03
N SER A 167 7.43 -8.86 -1.05
CA SER A 167 8.65 -9.65 -1.14
C SER A 167 8.49 -11.03 -0.52
N ARG A 168 9.47 -11.92 -0.75
CA ARG A 168 9.52 -13.28 -0.18
C ARG A 168 8.22 -14.07 -0.34
N PRO A 169 7.66 -14.17 -1.57
CA PRO A 169 6.46 -14.95 -1.79
C PRO A 169 6.73 -16.45 -1.58
N ASN A 170 5.77 -17.15 -0.98
CA ASN A 170 5.72 -18.60 -0.96
C ASN A 170 4.46 -19.09 -1.69
N GLY A 171 4.65 -19.88 -2.74
CA GLY A 171 3.59 -20.32 -3.64
C GLY A 171 3.21 -19.30 -4.71
N PHE A 172 2.50 -19.78 -5.74
CA PHE A 172 2.15 -18.96 -6.93
C PHE A 172 1.23 -17.79 -6.60
N TRP A 173 0.29 -17.96 -5.68
CA TRP A 173 -0.61 -16.87 -5.30
C TRP A 173 0.15 -15.72 -4.64
N ALA A 174 1.15 -15.99 -3.80
CA ALA A 174 1.98 -14.92 -3.25
C ALA A 174 2.75 -14.16 -4.35
N GLU A 175 3.15 -14.82 -5.46
CA GLU A 175 3.71 -14.15 -6.65
C GLU A 175 2.69 -13.21 -7.30
N VAL A 176 1.42 -13.62 -7.40
CA VAL A 176 0.33 -12.77 -7.91
C VAL A 176 0.13 -11.55 -7.00
N GLU A 177 0.20 -11.73 -5.67
CA GLU A 177 0.12 -10.60 -4.73
C GLU A 177 1.31 -9.64 -4.89
N CYS A 178 2.54 -10.14 -5.08
CA CYS A 178 3.69 -9.30 -5.45
C CYS A 178 3.43 -8.50 -6.74
N ALA A 179 2.84 -9.13 -7.77
CA ALA A 179 2.50 -8.44 -9.02
C ALA A 179 1.45 -7.33 -8.84
N PHE A 180 0.48 -7.51 -7.92
CA PHE A 180 -0.47 -6.46 -7.53
C PHE A 180 0.22 -5.31 -6.80
N LEU A 181 1.02 -5.60 -5.77
CA LEU A 181 1.61 -4.58 -4.91
C LEU A 181 2.69 -3.77 -5.65
N ASN A 182 3.57 -4.44 -6.39
CA ASN A 182 4.79 -3.84 -6.90
C ASN A 182 4.54 -3.05 -8.19
N THR A 183 4.37 -3.73 -9.32
CA THR A 183 4.36 -3.06 -10.63
C THR A 183 2.99 -2.53 -11.06
N LEU A 184 1.93 -2.81 -10.28
CA LEU A 184 0.61 -2.19 -10.47
C LEU A 184 0.35 -1.08 -9.44
N GLN A 185 0.19 -1.41 -8.16
CA GLN A 185 -0.23 -0.43 -7.14
C GLN A 185 0.86 0.59 -6.84
N ALA A 186 2.10 0.15 -6.56
CA ALA A 186 3.18 1.10 -6.32
C ALA A 186 3.46 1.97 -7.53
N ARG A 187 3.53 1.38 -8.73
CA ARG A 187 3.64 2.15 -9.98
C ARG A 187 2.62 3.30 -10.03
N TRP A 188 1.33 2.99 -9.89
CA TRP A 188 0.29 4.01 -10.03
C TRP A 188 0.28 5.02 -8.90
N GLN A 189 0.66 4.63 -7.68
CA GLN A 189 0.81 5.57 -6.57
C GLN A 189 1.95 6.57 -6.81
N TYR A 190 3.13 6.09 -7.23
CA TYR A 190 4.26 6.97 -7.58
C TYR A 190 4.01 7.79 -8.84
N ALA A 191 3.25 7.28 -9.81
CA ALA A 191 2.82 8.07 -10.97
C ALA A 191 1.87 9.21 -10.54
N GLY A 192 0.94 8.94 -9.61
CA GLY A 192 0.08 9.96 -9.01
C GLY A 192 0.88 11.03 -8.27
N GLU A 193 1.81 10.62 -7.40
CA GLU A 193 2.71 11.55 -6.71
C GLU A 193 3.53 12.40 -7.70
N ALA A 194 4.04 11.80 -8.79
CA ALA A 194 4.79 12.52 -9.80
C ALA A 194 4.00 13.66 -10.44
N LEU A 195 2.68 13.49 -10.56
CA LEU A 195 1.72 14.47 -11.08
C LEU A 195 1.15 15.40 -9.99
N GLY A 196 1.65 15.33 -8.75
CA GLY A 196 1.17 16.14 -7.62
C GLY A 196 -0.14 15.64 -7.01
N LEU A 197 -0.58 14.43 -7.36
CA LEU A 197 -1.76 13.75 -6.84
C LEU A 197 -1.36 12.64 -5.85
N GLY A 198 -0.33 12.90 -5.03
CA GLY A 198 0.13 11.95 -4.02
C GLY A 198 -0.98 11.61 -3.04
N PHE A 199 -1.05 10.34 -2.65
CA PHE A 199 -2.05 9.84 -1.72
C PHE A 199 -1.43 8.81 -0.77
N ALA A 200 -2.03 8.67 0.41
CA ALA A 200 -1.53 7.78 1.44
C ALA A 200 -1.93 6.33 1.15
N GLN A 201 -1.05 5.40 1.54
CA GLN A 201 -1.38 3.99 1.64
C GLN A 201 -0.94 3.51 3.03
N GLY A 202 -1.87 2.92 3.77
CA GLY A 202 -1.70 2.58 5.18
C GLY A 202 -0.73 1.42 5.36
N LYS A 203 0.56 1.72 5.59
CA LYS A 203 1.60 0.75 5.99
C LYS A 203 2.70 1.37 6.83
N SER A 204 3.26 2.48 6.36
CA SER A 204 4.19 3.32 7.11
C SER A 204 3.80 4.75 6.83
N MET A 205 3.38 5.48 7.85
CA MET A 205 2.90 6.85 7.73
C MET A 205 3.55 7.72 8.80
N LEU A 206 4.51 8.55 8.39
CA LEU A 206 5.14 9.55 9.25
C LEU A 206 4.25 10.79 9.30
N TRP A 207 3.93 11.21 10.52
CA TRP A 207 3.13 12.39 10.82
C TRP A 207 3.93 13.38 11.66
N ASN A 208 3.67 14.67 11.42
CA ASN A 208 3.84 15.68 12.45
C ASN A 208 2.61 15.64 13.37
N LYS A 209 2.79 15.13 14.59
CA LYS A 209 1.74 14.93 15.59
C LYS A 209 1.06 16.25 15.97
N PRO A 210 1.78 17.35 16.28
CA PRO A 210 1.13 18.64 16.56
C PRO A 210 0.20 19.12 15.43
N MET A 211 0.61 18.94 14.17
CA MET A 211 -0.22 19.28 13.01
C MET A 211 -1.51 18.45 12.97
N LEU A 212 -1.42 17.12 13.11
CA LEU A 212 -2.63 16.29 13.08
C LEU A 212 -3.52 16.57 14.29
N ASP A 213 -2.95 16.74 15.49
CA ASP A 213 -3.69 17.07 16.72
C ASP A 213 -4.43 18.40 16.60
N ALA A 214 -3.82 19.42 16.01
CA ALA A 214 -4.47 20.71 15.75
C ALA A 214 -5.64 20.61 14.75
N ASN A 215 -5.71 19.52 13.97
CA ASN A 215 -6.72 19.28 12.93
C ASN A 215 -7.64 18.09 13.26
N GLY A 216 -7.92 17.89 14.55
CA GLY A 216 -8.86 16.88 15.05
C GLY A 216 -8.22 15.58 15.54
N GLY A 217 -6.88 15.52 15.55
CA GLY A 217 -6.11 14.37 16.04
C GLY A 217 -6.29 13.12 15.20
N ILE A 218 -5.78 12.00 15.72
CA ILE A 218 -5.91 10.69 15.05
C ILE A 218 -7.37 10.28 14.86
N GLN A 219 -8.30 10.80 15.66
CA GLN A 219 -9.74 10.60 15.53
C GLN A 219 -10.28 11.20 14.22
N ALA A 220 -9.68 12.26 13.68
CA ALA A 220 -10.07 12.81 12.39
C ALA A 220 -9.93 11.77 11.25
N LEU A 221 -9.03 10.79 11.40
CA LEU A 221 -8.85 9.70 10.44
C LEU A 221 -10.00 8.67 10.46
N ALA A 222 -10.92 8.75 11.42
CA ALA A 222 -12.13 7.93 11.48
C ALA A 222 -13.23 8.40 10.50
N ALA A 223 -13.05 9.55 9.84
CA ALA A 223 -13.98 10.07 8.84
C ALA A 223 -14.15 9.13 7.62
N GLU A 224 -13.21 8.22 7.40
CA GLU A 224 -13.29 7.14 6.42
C GLU A 224 -13.01 5.80 7.10
N ILE A 225 -13.54 4.71 6.51
CA ILE A 225 -13.20 3.35 6.97
C ILE A 225 -11.70 3.08 6.77
N ALA A 226 -11.13 3.57 5.68
CA ALA A 226 -9.70 3.44 5.40
C ALA A 226 -8.98 4.70 5.92
N GLU A 227 -8.12 4.55 6.93
CA GLU A 227 -7.49 5.67 7.62
C GLU A 227 -6.54 6.46 6.71
N ASP A 228 -5.96 5.79 5.73
CA ASP A 228 -5.10 6.38 4.70
C ASP A 228 -5.89 7.26 3.72
N ALA A 229 -7.12 6.88 3.42
CA ALA A 229 -8.00 7.67 2.58
C ALA A 229 -8.50 8.93 3.32
N ALA A 230 -8.85 8.83 4.60
CA ALA A 230 -9.12 10.00 5.45
C ALA A 230 -7.88 10.90 5.57
N ALA A 231 -6.70 10.31 5.79
CA ALA A 231 -5.44 11.03 5.85
C ALA A 231 -5.16 11.83 4.57
N THR A 232 -5.37 11.21 3.40
CA THR A 232 -5.21 11.87 2.11
C THR A 232 -6.15 13.07 1.98
N LYS A 233 -7.43 12.91 2.33
CA LYS A 233 -8.41 14.00 2.25
C LYS A 233 -8.11 15.14 3.23
N LEU A 234 -7.69 14.81 4.45
CA LEU A 234 -7.31 15.78 5.49
C LEU A 234 -6.07 16.57 5.05
N VAL A 235 -5.01 15.91 4.60
CA VAL A 235 -3.79 16.59 4.13
C VAL A 235 -4.09 17.52 2.96
N ASN A 236 -4.90 17.05 2.00
CA ASN A 236 -5.29 17.87 0.85
C ASN A 236 -6.19 19.07 1.25
N SER A 237 -7.07 18.92 2.24
CA SER A 237 -7.92 20.04 2.70
C SER A 237 -7.13 21.14 3.41
N LEU A 238 -5.95 20.82 3.94
CA LEU A 238 -4.99 21.78 4.49
C LEU A 238 -4.10 22.45 3.43
N GLY A 239 -4.27 22.10 2.14
CA GLY A 239 -3.41 22.57 1.06
C GLY A 239 -1.99 21.97 1.10
N LEU A 240 -1.80 20.91 1.88
CA LEU A 240 -0.54 20.19 2.01
C LEU A 240 -0.54 18.95 1.09
N ARG A 241 0.63 18.30 0.98
CA ARG A 241 0.83 17.13 0.13
C ARG A 241 1.14 15.87 0.93
N VAL A 242 0.69 14.74 0.37
CA VAL A 242 1.19 13.42 0.76
C VAL A 242 2.39 13.08 -0.13
N ASN A 243 3.55 12.92 0.49
CA ASN A 243 4.78 12.53 -0.20
C ASN A 243 5.12 11.06 0.08
N LEU A 244 5.84 10.43 -0.83
CA LEU A 244 6.28 9.05 -0.74
C LEU A 244 7.78 8.99 -0.48
N VAL A 245 8.23 7.97 0.26
CA VAL A 245 9.66 7.68 0.34
C VAL A 245 10.20 7.33 -1.06
N ALA A 246 11.42 7.74 -1.37
CA ALA A 246 12.00 7.43 -2.68
C ALA A 246 12.29 5.93 -2.88
N ALA A 247 12.49 5.17 -1.80
CA ALA A 247 12.72 3.72 -1.84
C ALA A 247 11.74 3.02 -0.88
N PRO A 248 10.61 2.50 -1.40
CA PRO A 248 9.55 1.92 -0.57
C PRO A 248 10.01 0.67 0.18
N PHE A 249 9.29 0.33 1.24
CA PHE A 249 9.70 -0.72 2.19
C PHE A 249 9.07 -2.07 1.85
N GLU A 250 9.80 -3.13 2.17
CA GLU A 250 9.35 -4.49 1.93
C GLU A 250 8.20 -4.89 2.86
N GLN A 251 7.24 -5.62 2.31
CA GLN A 251 6.22 -6.38 3.02
C GLN A 251 6.40 -7.86 2.67
N PRO A 252 7.12 -8.65 3.47
CA PRO A 252 7.33 -10.06 3.20
C PRO A 252 6.00 -10.82 3.33
N LEU A 253 5.63 -11.58 2.29
CA LEU A 253 4.29 -12.14 2.15
C LEU A 253 4.15 -13.55 2.74
N GLY A 254 5.10 -14.44 2.48
CA GLY A 254 4.99 -15.84 2.84
C GLY A 254 3.92 -16.56 2.00
N GLN A 255 3.23 -17.53 2.59
CA GLN A 255 2.23 -18.33 1.87
C GLN A 255 0.93 -17.55 1.68
N ARG A 256 0.34 -17.66 0.47
CA ARG A 256 -0.98 -17.12 0.15
C ARG A 256 -1.82 -18.13 -0.62
N THR A 257 -3.13 -17.97 -0.50
CA THR A 257 -4.16 -18.64 -1.29
C THR A 257 -4.87 -17.66 -2.22
N LEU A 258 -5.55 -18.16 -3.24
CA LEU A 258 -6.41 -17.35 -4.11
C LEU A 258 -7.46 -16.57 -3.32
N ALA A 259 -8.14 -17.25 -2.39
CA ALA A 259 -9.22 -16.67 -1.62
C ALA A 259 -8.77 -15.46 -0.80
N GLU A 260 -7.60 -15.54 -0.16
CA GLU A 260 -7.02 -14.43 0.61
C GLU A 260 -6.70 -13.22 -0.28
N ILE A 261 -6.11 -13.46 -1.46
CA ILE A 261 -5.77 -12.39 -2.41
C ILE A 261 -7.02 -11.76 -2.97
N TRP A 262 -7.97 -12.57 -3.43
CA TRP A 262 -9.24 -12.10 -3.94
C TRP A 262 -9.98 -11.26 -2.91
N SER A 263 -10.13 -11.77 -1.67
CA SER A 263 -10.78 -11.06 -0.57
C SER A 263 -10.10 -9.71 -0.30
N ARG A 264 -8.77 -9.69 -0.21
CA ARG A 264 -8.00 -8.46 0.01
C ARG A 264 -8.15 -7.45 -1.12
N GLN A 265 -7.99 -7.88 -2.38
CA GLN A 265 -8.07 -6.98 -3.53
C GLN A 265 -9.49 -6.47 -3.77
N ALA A 266 -10.51 -7.32 -3.59
CA ALA A 266 -11.92 -6.90 -3.67
C ALA A 266 -12.27 -5.87 -2.58
N ARG A 267 -11.76 -6.06 -1.35
CA ARG A 267 -11.91 -5.08 -0.26
C ARG A 267 -11.31 -3.74 -0.63
N TRP A 268 -10.06 -3.73 -1.10
CA TRP A 268 -9.36 -2.52 -1.49
C TRP A 268 -9.99 -1.83 -2.71
N ALA A 269 -10.48 -2.58 -3.69
CA ALA A 269 -11.23 -2.03 -4.82
C ALA A 269 -12.50 -1.32 -4.35
N ARG A 270 -13.25 -1.94 -3.44
CA ARG A 270 -14.46 -1.31 -2.90
C ARG A 270 -14.17 -0.06 -2.08
N LEU A 271 -13.16 -0.08 -1.21
CA LEU A 271 -12.75 1.10 -0.45
C LEU A 271 -12.37 2.25 -1.40
N ARG A 272 -11.55 1.98 -2.43
CA ARG A 272 -11.19 2.99 -3.44
C ARG A 272 -12.40 3.50 -4.22
N ARG A 273 -13.34 2.65 -4.60
CA ARG A 273 -14.59 3.09 -5.25
C ARG A 273 -15.39 4.05 -4.37
N VAL A 274 -15.55 3.74 -3.09
CA VAL A 274 -16.33 4.56 -2.16
C VAL A 274 -15.65 5.90 -1.94
N THR A 275 -14.33 5.88 -1.70
CA THR A 275 -13.62 7.06 -1.24
C THR A 275 -13.14 7.96 -2.39
N PHE A 276 -12.80 7.37 -3.54
CA PHE A 276 -12.25 8.05 -4.73
C PHE A 276 -12.88 7.54 -6.04
N PRO A 277 -14.21 7.66 -6.23
CA PRO A 277 -14.93 7.03 -7.35
C PRO A 277 -14.42 7.47 -8.73
N LEU A 278 -14.04 8.74 -8.88
CA LEU A 278 -13.53 9.28 -10.15
C LEU A 278 -12.15 8.71 -10.54
N PHE A 279 -11.33 8.34 -9.54
CA PHE A 279 -10.05 7.65 -9.78
C PHE A 279 -10.23 6.15 -9.97
N PHE A 280 -11.23 5.55 -9.32
CA PHE A 280 -11.53 4.13 -9.44
C PHE A 280 -12.22 3.75 -10.76
N ALA A 281 -13.09 4.60 -11.30
CA ALA A 281 -13.81 4.34 -12.54
C ALA A 281 -12.90 3.95 -13.73
N PRO A 282 -11.83 4.69 -14.06
CA PRO A 282 -10.93 4.31 -15.16
C PRO A 282 -9.99 3.15 -14.83
N GLU A 283 -9.97 2.60 -13.60
CA GLU A 283 -9.00 1.60 -13.18
C GLU A 283 -9.07 0.30 -14.01
N ILE A 284 -10.24 -0.06 -14.55
CA ILE A 284 -10.38 -1.21 -15.48
C ILE A 284 -9.46 -1.11 -16.70
N LEU A 285 -9.05 0.11 -17.08
CA LEU A 285 -8.19 0.38 -18.23
C LEU A 285 -6.69 0.25 -17.91
N THR A 286 -6.32 -0.03 -16.66
CA THR A 286 -4.92 -0.01 -16.22
C THR A 286 -4.17 -1.34 -16.43
N GLY A 287 -4.90 -2.43 -16.72
CA GLY A 287 -4.33 -3.75 -17.03
C GLY A 287 -4.27 -4.03 -18.54
N VAL A 288 -3.57 -5.09 -18.94
CA VAL A 288 -3.35 -5.42 -20.37
C VAL A 288 -4.59 -5.90 -21.13
N VAL A 289 -5.65 -6.32 -20.43
CA VAL A 289 -6.82 -6.98 -21.05
C VAL A 289 -7.48 -6.09 -22.11
N VAL A 290 -7.77 -4.83 -21.79
CA VAL A 290 -8.44 -3.90 -22.71
C VAL A 290 -7.57 -3.56 -23.93
N PRO A 291 -6.29 -3.14 -23.81
CA PRO A 291 -5.47 -2.90 -24.99
C PRO A 291 -5.26 -4.16 -25.83
N LEU A 292 -5.12 -5.34 -25.21
CA LEU A 292 -5.02 -6.60 -25.94
C LEU A 292 -6.25 -6.89 -26.79
N LEU A 293 -7.45 -6.76 -26.21
CA LEU A 293 -8.70 -6.98 -26.95
C LEU A 293 -8.85 -6.01 -28.12
N LEU A 294 -8.55 -4.73 -27.91
CA LEU A 294 -8.62 -3.69 -28.95
C LEU A 294 -7.60 -3.94 -30.08
N ALA A 295 -6.38 -4.34 -29.74
CA ALA A 295 -5.35 -4.69 -30.72
C ALA A 295 -5.76 -5.91 -31.55
N LEU A 296 -6.35 -6.93 -30.92
CA LEU A 296 -6.81 -8.14 -31.62
C LEU A 296 -7.98 -7.85 -32.57
N ILE A 297 -8.92 -6.98 -32.17
CA ILE A 297 -10.00 -6.51 -33.06
C ILE A 297 -9.42 -5.80 -34.28
N ALA A 298 -8.46 -4.88 -34.06
CA ALA A 298 -7.80 -4.17 -35.14
C ALA A 298 -7.05 -5.15 -36.07
N ALA A 299 -6.27 -6.07 -35.52
CA ALA A 299 -5.51 -7.07 -36.28
C ALA A 299 -6.42 -7.99 -37.11
N ALA A 300 -7.50 -8.49 -36.53
CA ALA A 300 -8.48 -9.31 -37.23
C ALA A 300 -9.08 -8.57 -38.44
N SER A 301 -9.43 -7.30 -38.25
CA SER A 301 -10.02 -6.47 -39.32
C SER A 301 -9.02 -6.05 -40.41
N ALA A 302 -7.72 -6.01 -40.08
CA ALA A 302 -6.64 -5.63 -41.00
C ALA A 302 -5.95 -6.83 -41.67
N GLY A 303 -6.34 -8.07 -41.35
CA GLY A 303 -5.69 -9.28 -41.86
C GLY A 303 -4.29 -9.52 -41.27
N VAL A 304 -3.99 -8.95 -40.09
CA VAL A 304 -2.70 -9.13 -39.40
C VAL A 304 -2.78 -10.34 -38.47
N SER A 305 -1.65 -11.04 -38.30
CA SER A 305 -1.53 -12.21 -37.42
C SER A 305 -1.95 -11.90 -35.97
N LEU A 306 -2.98 -12.61 -35.47
CA LEU A 306 -3.47 -12.48 -34.10
C LEU A 306 -2.44 -12.93 -33.05
N PRO A 307 -1.76 -14.09 -33.19
CA PRO A 307 -0.75 -14.51 -32.22
C PRO A 307 0.43 -13.54 -32.13
N THR A 308 0.89 -13.02 -33.26
CA THR A 308 1.97 -12.03 -33.30
C THR A 308 1.54 -10.73 -32.62
N THR A 309 0.32 -10.26 -32.89
CA THR A 309 -0.23 -9.06 -32.25
C THR A 309 -0.33 -9.23 -30.73
N ALA A 310 -0.84 -10.37 -30.26
CA ALA A 310 -0.92 -10.67 -28.84
C ALA A 310 0.48 -10.65 -28.19
N LEU A 311 1.46 -11.33 -28.79
CA LEU A 311 2.82 -11.36 -28.27
C LEU A 311 3.44 -9.96 -28.18
N CYS A 312 3.27 -9.13 -29.21
CA CYS A 312 3.76 -7.76 -29.22
C CYS A 312 3.12 -6.91 -28.10
N VAL A 313 1.79 -6.99 -27.94
CA VAL A 313 1.08 -6.25 -26.88
C VAL A 313 1.54 -6.68 -25.49
N LEU A 314 1.64 -7.99 -25.24
CA LEU A 314 2.10 -8.52 -23.95
C LEU A 314 3.56 -8.11 -23.68
N ALA A 315 4.43 -8.13 -24.69
CA ALA A 315 5.81 -7.69 -24.56
C ALA A 315 5.89 -6.18 -24.23
N ILE A 316 5.13 -5.34 -24.96
CA ILE A 316 5.09 -3.89 -24.73
C ILE A 316 4.54 -3.56 -23.33
N ALA A 317 3.58 -4.34 -22.82
CA ALA A 317 3.01 -4.13 -21.50
C ALA A 317 3.94 -4.58 -20.37
N TYR A 318 4.50 -5.80 -20.46
CA TYR A 318 5.17 -6.44 -19.32
C TYR A 318 6.68 -6.27 -19.28
N VAL A 319 7.37 -6.10 -20.42
CA VAL A 319 8.82 -5.86 -20.41
C VAL A 319 9.16 -4.59 -19.61
N PRO A 320 8.48 -3.45 -19.81
CA PRO A 320 8.72 -2.25 -19.00
C PRO A 320 8.41 -2.43 -17.50
N GLU A 321 7.38 -3.21 -17.14
CA GLU A 321 7.07 -3.52 -15.74
C GLU A 321 8.18 -4.37 -15.09
N CYS A 322 8.67 -5.39 -15.79
CA CYS A 322 9.82 -6.18 -15.35
C CYS A 322 11.08 -5.32 -15.23
N MET A 323 11.34 -4.41 -16.19
CA MET A 323 12.47 -3.49 -16.11
C MET A 323 12.36 -2.54 -14.92
N LEU A 324 11.17 -2.02 -14.62
CA LEU A 324 10.93 -1.22 -13.42
C LEU A 324 11.28 -2.02 -12.16
N ALA A 325 10.68 -3.20 -11.99
CA ALA A 325 10.92 -4.05 -10.82
C ALA A 325 12.41 -4.40 -10.67
N TRP A 326 13.07 -4.80 -11.77
CA TRP A 326 14.50 -5.11 -11.78
C TRP A 326 15.35 -3.90 -11.38
N SER A 327 15.11 -2.73 -11.99
CA SER A 327 15.88 -1.50 -11.73
C SER A 327 15.76 -0.98 -10.31
N LYS A 328 14.64 -1.28 -9.62
CA LYS A 328 14.39 -0.84 -8.24
C LYS A 328 14.70 -1.94 -7.20
N GLY A 329 15.13 -3.12 -7.66
CA GLY A 329 15.43 -4.26 -6.79
C GLY A 329 14.18 -4.91 -6.17
N TRP A 330 13.02 -4.77 -6.81
CA TRP A 330 11.80 -5.44 -6.38
C TRP A 330 11.80 -6.91 -6.79
N HIS A 331 11.01 -7.72 -6.08
CA HIS A 331 10.94 -9.16 -6.31
C HIS A 331 10.56 -9.48 -7.76
N LEU A 332 11.41 -10.29 -8.41
CA LEU A 332 11.18 -10.91 -9.70
C LEU A 332 11.62 -12.37 -9.65
N SER A 333 10.84 -13.22 -10.30
CA SER A 333 11.10 -14.65 -10.43
C SER A 333 10.69 -15.12 -11.83
N PRO A 334 11.06 -16.36 -12.23
CA PRO A 334 10.58 -16.95 -13.49
C PRO A 334 9.05 -17.01 -13.60
N ARG A 335 8.32 -16.88 -12.48
CA ARG A 335 6.85 -16.90 -12.44
C ARG A 335 6.23 -15.50 -12.53
N SER A 336 7.02 -14.43 -12.46
CA SER A 336 6.49 -13.06 -12.35
C SER A 336 5.63 -12.64 -13.54
N VAL A 337 6.04 -12.96 -14.78
CA VAL A 337 5.24 -12.61 -15.97
C VAL A 337 3.90 -13.36 -15.95
N THR A 338 3.90 -14.65 -15.62
CA THR A 338 2.66 -15.43 -15.47
C THR A 338 1.79 -14.87 -14.34
N ALA A 339 2.39 -14.43 -13.23
CA ALA A 339 1.68 -13.80 -12.12
C ALA A 339 1.08 -12.44 -12.52
N MET A 340 1.77 -11.64 -13.34
CA MET A 340 1.25 -10.38 -13.91
C MET A 340 0.08 -10.62 -14.87
N ILE A 341 0.14 -11.67 -15.70
CA ILE A 341 -0.98 -12.07 -16.57
C ILE A 341 -2.20 -12.43 -15.72
N VAL A 342 -2.02 -13.25 -14.66
CA VAL A 342 -3.12 -13.62 -13.75
C VAL A 342 -3.68 -12.40 -13.03
N ARG A 343 -2.81 -11.51 -12.53
CA ARG A 343 -3.21 -10.22 -11.93
C ARG A 343 -4.11 -9.43 -12.87
N ASP A 344 -3.69 -9.25 -14.13
CA ASP A 344 -4.44 -8.45 -15.09
C ASP A 344 -5.74 -9.13 -15.54
N ALA A 345 -5.78 -10.46 -15.59
CA ALA A 345 -7.01 -11.20 -15.82
C ALA A 345 -8.00 -11.06 -14.65
N MET A 346 -7.52 -10.98 -13.41
CA MET A 346 -8.35 -10.77 -12.22
C MET A 346 -8.87 -9.33 -12.10
N LEU A 347 -8.13 -8.34 -12.62
CA LEU A 347 -8.39 -6.92 -12.41
C LEU A 347 -9.81 -6.47 -12.86
N PRO A 348 -10.32 -6.82 -14.06
CA PRO A 348 -11.69 -6.47 -14.45
C PRO A 348 -12.75 -7.05 -13.52
N ALA A 349 -12.54 -8.27 -13.03
CA ALA A 349 -13.47 -8.94 -12.12
C ALA A 349 -13.45 -8.29 -10.73
N ILE A 350 -12.27 -7.91 -10.22
CA ILE A 350 -12.10 -7.16 -8.97
C ILE A 350 -12.74 -5.76 -9.10
N TRP A 351 -12.53 -5.09 -10.24
CA TRP A 351 -13.13 -3.79 -10.52
C TRP A 351 -14.66 -3.87 -10.52
N ALA A 352 -15.24 -4.83 -11.25
CA ALA A 352 -16.68 -5.06 -11.27
C ALA A 352 -17.21 -5.38 -9.87
N ARG A 353 -16.50 -6.24 -9.12
CA ARG A 353 -16.85 -6.58 -7.73
C ARG A 353 -16.86 -5.36 -6.80
N GLY A 354 -16.02 -4.36 -7.06
CA GLY A 354 -15.97 -3.10 -6.31
C GLY A 354 -17.25 -2.28 -6.47
N TRP A 355 -17.91 -2.34 -7.63
CA TRP A 355 -19.20 -1.69 -7.92
C TRP A 355 -20.41 -2.45 -7.36
N LEU A 356 -20.29 -3.77 -7.22
CA LEU A 356 -21.33 -4.61 -6.63
C LEU A 356 -21.38 -4.42 -5.09
N GLY A 357 -22.60 -4.32 -4.54
CA GLY A 357 -22.83 -4.25 -3.09
C GLY A 357 -22.41 -5.53 -2.32
N GLY A 358 -22.57 -5.54 -0.99
CA GLY A 358 -22.42 -6.75 -0.14
C GLY A 358 -21.62 -6.53 1.15
N ALA A 359 -21.27 -7.59 1.88
CA ALA A 359 -20.30 -7.53 2.98
C ALA A 359 -18.86 -7.74 2.46
N VAL A 360 -17.87 -7.27 3.21
CA VAL A 360 -16.44 -7.50 2.98
C VAL A 360 -15.80 -7.89 4.30
N GLU A 361 -14.91 -8.87 4.28
CA GLU A 361 -14.18 -9.28 5.47
C GLU A 361 -12.89 -8.47 5.67
N TRP A 362 -12.70 -7.90 6.86
CA TRP A 362 -11.45 -7.26 7.26
C TRP A 362 -10.97 -7.87 8.57
N ARG A 363 -9.85 -8.62 8.52
CA ARG A 363 -9.23 -9.21 9.71
C ARG A 363 -10.25 -10.09 10.49
N GLY A 364 -11.08 -10.88 9.80
CA GLY A 364 -12.08 -11.73 10.44
C GLY A 364 -13.39 -11.04 10.80
N ASN A 365 -13.52 -9.73 10.57
CA ASN A 365 -14.76 -8.99 10.83
C ASN A 365 -15.49 -8.76 9.50
N ALA A 366 -16.75 -9.18 9.41
CA ALA A 366 -17.62 -8.83 8.28
C ALA A 366 -18.01 -7.33 8.37
N MET A 367 -17.94 -6.62 7.24
CA MET A 367 -18.20 -5.18 7.17
C MET A 367 -19.01 -4.82 5.93
N THR A 368 -20.09 -4.06 6.09
CA THR A 368 -20.88 -3.55 4.97
C THR A 368 -20.46 -2.12 4.64
N ILE A 369 -19.71 -1.92 3.56
CA ILE A 369 -19.26 -0.58 3.13
C ILE A 369 -20.36 0.09 2.30
N ARG A 370 -21.15 1.01 2.88
CA ARG A 370 -22.24 1.73 2.19
C ARG A 370 -21.78 3.08 1.63
N ASN A 371 -22.51 3.60 0.63
CA ASN A 371 -22.34 4.96 0.09
C ASN A 371 -22.96 5.99 1.04
N SER A 372 -22.43 6.14 2.25
CA SER A 372 -22.77 7.23 3.19
C SER A 372 -21.87 7.09 4.42
N GLY A 373 -21.35 8.20 4.94
CA GLY A 373 -20.26 8.30 5.93
C GLY A 373 -20.53 7.73 7.34
N MET A 374 -21.50 6.83 7.48
CA MET A 374 -21.66 6.01 8.68
C MET A 374 -21.93 4.57 8.25
N THR A 375 -20.97 3.69 8.55
CA THR A 375 -21.11 2.25 8.41
C THR A 375 -21.02 1.64 9.80
N GLU A 376 -22.15 1.16 10.31
CA GLU A 376 -22.22 0.31 11.49
C GLU A 376 -21.69 -1.09 11.17
N LEU A 377 -21.06 -1.72 12.17
CA LEU A 377 -20.74 -3.14 12.14
C LEU A 377 -22.03 -3.91 12.45
N GLU A 378 -22.53 -4.69 11.49
CA GLU A 378 -23.47 -5.77 11.83
C GLU A 378 -22.63 -6.96 12.31
N GLU A 379 -22.60 -7.18 13.63
CA GLU A 379 -22.21 -8.48 14.17
C GLU A 379 -23.26 -9.50 13.71
N ILE A 380 -22.85 -10.47 12.88
CA ILE A 380 -23.68 -11.63 12.59
C ILE A 380 -23.68 -12.46 13.87
N ALA A 381 -24.85 -12.52 14.52
CA ALA A 381 -25.13 -13.32 15.71
C ALA A 381 -24.91 -14.83 15.47
#